data_AF-A0A7K4NFR1-F1
#
_entry.id   AF-A0A7K4NFR1-F1
#
_cell.length_a   1.000
_cell.length_b   1.000
_cell.length_c   1.000
_cell.angle_alpha   90.00
_cell.angle_beta   90.00
_cell.angle_gamma   90.00
#
_symmetry.space_group_name_H-M   'P 1'
#
loop_
_entity.id
_entity.type
_entity.pdbx_description
1 polymer ?
#
loop_
_entity_poly.entity_id
_entity_poly.type
_entity_poly.pdbx_seq_one_letter_code
_entity_poly.pdbx_strand_id
1 'polypeptide(L)'
;MESFRPRVIFSAAITLDGKLATRSGDSKLSSKKDKIRVHKLRSKVDAILIGKNTVKIDDPLLSVHNIKKKNPIRIILDSNATIRSSSRILKTCSKIPTIIAVSKKAQKKNLQKLEKFPVQVIVCGNDTVSIKKLLGILKKKGIK
;
A
#
# COMPACT_ATOMS: atom_id res chain seq x y z
N MET A 1 6.17 -8.21 -28.10
CA MET A 1 6.32 -7.23 -27.01
C MET A 1 6.70 -7.98 -25.74
N GLU A 2 7.92 -7.83 -25.26
CA GLU A 2 8.39 -8.50 -24.04
C GLU A 2 7.47 -8.18 -22.85
N SER A 3 7.14 -9.22 -22.08
CA SER A 3 6.27 -9.13 -20.91
C SER A 3 6.99 -8.46 -19.74
N PHE A 4 7.19 -7.13 -19.78
CA PHE A 4 7.66 -6.42 -18.59
C PHE A 4 6.60 -6.48 -17.48
N ARG A 5 7.00 -6.83 -16.26
CA ARG A 5 6.19 -6.70 -15.03
C ARG A 5 6.72 -5.49 -14.26
N PRO A 6 5.88 -4.76 -13.49
CA PRO A 6 6.37 -3.64 -12.69
C PRO A 6 7.58 -4.06 -11.86
N ARG A 7 8.64 -3.24 -11.83
CA ARG A 7 9.83 -3.50 -11.03
C ARG A 7 9.45 -3.39 -9.55
N VAL A 8 9.59 -4.50 -8.83
CA VAL A 8 9.27 -4.54 -7.40
C VAL A 8 10.53 -4.34 -6.59
N ILE A 9 10.49 -3.35 -5.68
CA ILE A 9 11.52 -3.14 -4.67
C ILE A 9 10.92 -3.52 -3.32
N PHE A 10 11.45 -4.58 -2.70
CA PHE A 10 11.12 -4.91 -1.32
C PHE A 10 11.99 -4.11 -0.37
N SER A 11 11.39 -3.48 0.65
CA SER A 11 12.10 -2.70 1.66
C SER A 11 11.51 -3.00 3.03
N ALA A 12 12.35 -3.38 3.97
CA ALA A 12 12.00 -3.63 5.36
C ALA A 12 13.09 -3.10 6.30
N ALA A 13 12.71 -2.71 7.51
CA ALA A 13 13.62 -2.53 8.63
C ALA A 13 13.42 -3.72 9.56
N ILE A 14 14.49 -4.41 9.91
CA ILE A 14 14.46 -5.63 10.73
C ILE A 14 15.48 -5.52 11.86
N THR A 15 15.23 -6.23 12.95
CA THR A 15 16.24 -6.49 13.99
C THR A 15 17.32 -7.44 13.45
N LEU A 16 18.42 -7.57 14.19
CA LEU A 16 19.52 -8.47 13.82
C LEU A 16 19.08 -9.94 13.71
N ASP A 17 18.14 -10.36 14.54
CA ASP A 17 17.51 -11.69 14.54
C ASP A 17 16.30 -11.80 13.59
N GLY A 18 16.12 -10.84 12.68
CA GLY A 18 15.17 -10.92 11.57
C GLY A 18 13.73 -10.59 11.90
N LYS A 19 13.45 -9.84 12.97
CA LYS A 19 12.08 -9.47 13.39
C LYS A 19 11.69 -8.10 12.85
N LEU A 20 10.42 -7.95 12.51
CA LEU A 20 9.82 -6.67 12.06
C LEU A 20 9.21 -5.84 13.20
N ALA A 21 8.90 -6.49 14.32
CA ALA A 21 8.31 -5.87 15.50
C ALA A 21 8.54 -6.75 16.74
N THR A 22 8.37 -6.16 17.93
CA THR A 22 8.32 -6.90 19.20
C THR A 22 7.06 -7.77 19.31
N ARG A 23 6.97 -8.64 20.33
CA ARG A 23 5.76 -9.43 20.62
C ARG A 23 4.51 -8.58 20.88
N SER A 24 4.69 -7.35 21.39
CA SER A 24 3.61 -6.37 21.60
C SER A 24 3.27 -5.55 20.35
N GLY A 25 4.00 -5.73 19.25
CA GLY A 25 3.77 -5.05 17.97
C GLY A 25 4.50 -3.72 17.80
N ASP A 26 5.46 -3.39 18.66
CA ASP A 26 6.30 -2.19 18.46
C ASP A 26 7.28 -2.42 17.31
N SER A 27 7.15 -1.60 16.27
CA SER A 27 7.85 -1.67 14.99
C SER A 27 8.83 -0.50 14.77
N LYS A 28 9.17 0.27 15.81
CA LYS A 28 10.06 1.45 15.72
C LYS A 28 11.56 1.08 15.61
N LEU A 29 11.90 0.37 14.55
CA LEU A 29 13.28 -0.10 14.29
C LEU A 29 14.14 0.92 13.51
N SER A 30 13.52 1.73 12.65
CA SER A 30 14.24 2.63 11.73
C SER A 30 14.82 3.86 12.43
N SER A 31 16.12 4.10 12.23
CA SER A 31 16.79 5.36 12.60
C SER A 31 16.37 6.55 11.72
N LYS A 32 16.77 7.77 12.09
CA LYS A 32 16.55 8.98 11.27
C LYS A 32 17.17 8.85 9.88
N LYS A 33 18.40 8.28 9.79
CA LYS A 33 19.09 8.06 8.51
C LYS A 33 18.31 7.08 7.62
N ASP A 34 17.78 6.00 8.19
CA ASP A 34 16.96 5.03 7.45
C ASP A 34 15.63 5.63 6.97
N LYS A 35 14.95 6.42 7.82
CA LYS A 35 13.72 7.14 7.42
C LYS A 35 13.97 8.06 6.21
N ILE A 36 15.10 8.79 6.19
CA ILE A 36 15.49 9.62 5.04
C ILE A 36 15.73 8.76 3.79
N ARG A 37 16.43 7.63 3.93
CA ARG A 37 16.71 6.69 2.83
C ARG A 37 15.42 6.14 2.22
N VAL A 38 14.49 5.65 3.04
CA VAL A 38 13.19 5.14 2.58
C VAL A 38 12.35 6.25 1.96
N HIS A 39 12.38 7.46 2.51
CA HIS A 39 11.68 8.60 1.94
C HIS A 39 12.23 8.99 0.55
N LYS A 40 13.55 8.94 0.36
CA LYS A 40 14.19 9.09 -0.97
C LYS A 40 13.83 7.95 -1.93
N LEU A 41 13.66 6.72 -1.43
CA LEU A 41 13.20 5.60 -2.26
C LEU A 41 11.76 5.84 -2.73
N ARG A 42 10.87 6.30 -1.85
CA ARG A 42 9.47 6.62 -2.18
C ARG A 42 9.33 7.68 -3.28
N SER A 43 10.28 8.62 -3.41
CA SER A 43 10.25 9.63 -4.49
C SER A 43 10.72 9.11 -5.86
N LYS A 44 11.24 7.89 -5.91
CA LYS A 44 11.77 7.24 -7.12
C LYS A 44 10.86 6.14 -7.67
N VAL A 45 9.73 5.87 -7.03
CA VAL A 45 8.78 4.81 -7.42
C VAL A 45 7.42 5.40 -7.79
N ASP A 46 6.68 4.71 -8.64
CA ASP A 46 5.33 5.11 -9.05
C ASP A 46 4.28 4.81 -7.98
N ALA A 47 4.50 3.76 -7.19
CA ALA A 47 3.56 3.29 -6.20
C ALA A 47 4.25 2.70 -4.95
N ILE A 48 3.55 2.77 -3.81
CA ILE A 48 3.90 2.11 -2.56
C ILE A 48 2.81 1.09 -2.25
N LEU A 49 3.21 -0.15 -2.00
CA LEU A 49 2.29 -1.25 -1.69
C LEU A 49 2.51 -1.75 -0.25
N ILE A 50 1.43 -1.86 0.52
CA ILE A 50 1.42 -2.45 1.87
C ILE A 50 0.18 -3.32 2.10
N GLY A 51 0.23 -4.15 3.13
CA GLY A 51 -0.95 -4.90 3.61
C GLY A 51 -1.83 -4.06 4.54
N LYS A 52 -3.12 -4.43 4.63
CA LYS A 52 -4.07 -3.77 5.55
C LYS A 52 -3.64 -3.79 7.01
N ASN A 53 -2.89 -4.82 7.44
CA ASN A 53 -2.48 -4.94 8.84
C ASN A 53 -1.46 -3.86 9.21
N THR A 54 -0.57 -3.49 8.30
CA THR A 54 0.30 -2.31 8.46
C THR A 54 -0.52 -1.03 8.61
N VAL A 55 -1.62 -0.88 7.86
CA VAL A 55 -2.56 0.24 8.06
C VAL A 55 -3.22 0.17 9.43
N LYS A 56 -3.62 -1.01 9.89
CA LYS A 56 -4.29 -1.19 11.17
C LYS A 56 -3.36 -0.87 12.35
N ILE A 57 -2.08 -1.24 12.26
CA ILE A 57 -1.09 -1.14 13.34
C ILE A 57 -0.39 0.23 13.32
N ASP A 58 0.18 0.61 12.17
CA ASP A 58 1.03 1.81 12.06
C ASP A 58 0.26 3.03 11.52
N ASP A 59 -0.92 2.81 10.92
CA ASP A 59 -1.77 3.81 10.27
C ASP A 59 -1.01 4.81 9.38
N PRO A 60 -0.09 4.39 8.49
CA PRO A 60 0.88 5.32 7.88
C PRO A 60 0.22 6.27 6.87
N LEU A 61 0.83 7.44 6.66
CA LEU A 61 0.39 8.39 5.62
C LEU A 61 0.82 7.97 4.20
N LEU A 62 2.01 7.36 4.10
CA LEU A 62 2.68 6.96 2.85
C LEU A 62 2.81 8.08 1.81
N SER A 63 3.14 9.29 2.26
CA SER A 63 3.44 10.44 1.40
C SER A 63 4.95 10.69 1.29
N VAL A 64 5.30 11.52 0.30
CA VAL A 64 6.60 12.13 0.12
C VAL A 64 6.42 13.63 0.34
N HIS A 65 7.02 14.17 1.41
CA HIS A 65 7.04 15.63 1.67
C HIS A 65 8.35 16.25 1.18
N ASN A 66 8.35 17.56 0.94
CA ASN A 66 9.57 18.34 0.64
C ASN A 66 10.32 17.98 -0.65
N ILE A 67 9.62 17.45 -1.65
CA ILE A 67 10.14 17.26 -3.00
C ILE A 67 9.04 17.76 -3.96
N LYS A 68 9.37 18.57 -4.98
CA LYS A 68 8.44 19.08 -6.01
C LYS A 68 7.76 17.98 -6.86
N LYS A 69 7.87 16.71 -6.47
CA LYS A 69 7.44 15.54 -7.22
C LYS A 69 6.11 15.02 -6.67
N LYS A 70 5.24 14.51 -7.56
CA LYS A 70 3.94 13.94 -7.19
C LYS A 70 4.13 12.79 -6.18
N ASN A 71 3.20 12.66 -5.24
CA ASN A 71 3.17 11.52 -4.32
C ASN A 71 2.98 10.21 -5.12
N PRO A 72 3.66 9.12 -4.72
CA PRO A 72 3.42 7.81 -5.32
C PRO A 72 2.00 7.33 -4.99
N ILE A 73 1.43 6.51 -5.88
CA ILE A 73 0.13 5.88 -5.66
C ILE A 73 0.22 4.94 -4.46
N ARG A 74 -0.73 5.00 -3.53
CA ARG A 74 -0.82 4.06 -2.41
C ARG A 74 -1.63 2.84 -2.82
N ILE A 75 -1.09 1.65 -2.64
CA ILE A 75 -1.77 0.39 -2.95
C ILE A 75 -1.91 -0.41 -1.66
N ILE A 76 -3.15 -0.66 -1.23
CA ILE A 76 -3.42 -1.41 -0.01
C ILE A 76 -3.99 -2.78 -0.37
N LEU A 77 -3.33 -3.84 0.10
CA LEU A 77 -3.83 -5.21 0.00
C LEU A 77 -4.81 -5.48 1.15
N ASP A 78 -6.08 -5.63 0.83
CA ASP A 78 -7.16 -5.87 1.79
C ASP A 78 -8.20 -6.80 1.19
N SER A 79 -7.95 -8.11 1.26
CA SER A 79 -8.80 -9.15 0.64
C SER A 79 -10.29 -9.00 0.95
N ASN A 80 -10.65 -8.48 2.12
CA ASN A 80 -12.03 -8.41 2.61
C ASN A 80 -12.62 -6.99 2.61
N ALA A 81 -11.91 -5.99 2.09
CA ALA A 81 -12.30 -4.57 2.11
C ALA A 81 -12.62 -4.03 3.53
N THR A 82 -11.83 -4.45 4.51
CA THR A 82 -12.04 -4.16 5.94
C THR A 82 -11.19 -3.02 6.52
N ILE A 83 -10.48 -2.27 5.67
CA ILE A 83 -9.73 -1.07 6.06
C ILE A 83 -10.67 -0.09 6.80
N ARG A 84 -10.18 0.46 7.91
CA ARG A 84 -10.96 1.38 8.74
C ARG A 84 -11.15 2.70 8.00
N SER A 85 -12.39 3.18 7.90
CA SER A 85 -12.75 4.51 7.37
C SER A 85 -12.01 5.64 8.08
N SER A 86 -11.65 5.45 9.36
CA SER A 86 -10.89 6.41 10.16
C SER A 86 -9.39 6.45 9.86
N SER A 87 -8.85 5.52 9.05
CA SER A 87 -7.42 5.47 8.73
C SER A 87 -6.92 6.74 8.03
N ARG A 88 -5.67 7.13 8.31
CA ARG A 88 -5.03 8.27 7.64
C ARG A 88 -5.01 8.10 6.13
N ILE A 89 -4.89 6.86 5.65
CA ILE A 89 -4.93 6.56 4.21
C ILE A 89 -6.28 6.97 3.59
N LEU A 90 -7.40 6.51 4.16
CA LEU A 90 -8.72 6.87 3.64
C LEU A 90 -9.06 8.35 3.83
N LYS A 91 -8.70 8.94 4.97
CA LYS A 91 -8.93 10.38 5.22
C LYS A 91 -8.20 11.30 4.23
N THR A 92 -7.10 10.83 3.63
CA THR A 92 -6.26 11.64 2.73
C THR A 92 -6.29 11.19 1.28
N CYS A 93 -7.18 10.25 0.91
CA CYS A 93 -7.25 9.70 -0.45
C CYS A 93 -7.69 10.71 -1.52
N SER A 94 -8.33 11.82 -1.13
CA SER A 94 -8.63 12.94 -2.03
C SER A 94 -7.37 13.70 -2.48
N LYS A 95 -6.28 13.65 -1.71
CA LYS A 95 -5.02 14.35 -2.00
C LYS A 95 -3.94 13.42 -2.56
N ILE A 96 -3.96 12.15 -2.15
CA ILE A 96 -2.97 11.15 -2.54
C ILE A 96 -3.70 9.97 -3.19
N PRO A 97 -3.49 9.72 -4.49
CA PRO A 97 -4.14 8.63 -5.21
C PRO A 97 -3.97 7.30 -4.49
N THR A 98 -5.08 6.59 -4.30
CA THR A 98 -5.13 5.37 -3.49
C THR A 98 -5.92 4.29 -4.20
N ILE A 99 -5.30 3.12 -4.29
CA ILE A 99 -5.87 1.87 -4.81
C ILE A 99 -6.05 0.91 -3.64
N ILE A 100 -7.22 0.28 -3.54
CA ILE A 100 -7.47 -0.83 -2.61
C ILE A 100 -7.66 -2.09 -3.45
N ALA A 101 -6.71 -3.01 -3.32
CA ALA A 101 -6.79 -4.31 -3.95
C ALA A 101 -7.53 -5.27 -3.01
N VAL A 102 -8.61 -5.87 -3.52
CA VAL A 102 -9.51 -6.75 -2.76
C VAL A 102 -9.66 -8.09 -3.48
N SER A 103 -10.17 -9.10 -2.77
CA SER A 103 -10.51 -10.39 -3.37
C SER A 103 -11.99 -10.43 -3.78
N LYS A 104 -12.40 -11.42 -4.56
CA LYS A 104 -13.83 -11.65 -4.88
C LYS A 104 -14.70 -11.94 -3.66
N LYS A 105 -14.09 -12.41 -2.56
CA LYS A 105 -14.78 -12.69 -1.29
C LYS A 105 -15.12 -11.44 -0.47
N ALA A 106 -14.67 -10.26 -0.90
CA ALA A 106 -15.00 -9.01 -0.21
C ALA A 106 -16.52 -8.80 -0.15
N GLN A 107 -17.04 -8.59 1.06
CA GLN A 107 -18.48 -8.42 1.27
C GLN A 107 -18.98 -7.14 0.59
N LYS A 108 -20.15 -7.21 -0.07
CA LYS A 108 -20.78 -6.05 -0.74
C LYS A 108 -20.91 -4.83 0.18
N LYS A 109 -21.32 -5.04 1.44
CA LYS A 109 -21.42 -3.99 2.47
C LYS A 109 -20.10 -3.25 2.71
N ASN A 110 -18.97 -3.95 2.60
CA ASN A 110 -17.65 -3.34 2.79
C ASN A 110 -17.21 -2.55 1.55
N LEU A 111 -17.49 -3.06 0.35
CA LEU A 111 -17.23 -2.35 -0.90
C LEU A 111 -18.04 -1.04 -0.97
N GLN A 112 -19.32 -1.07 -0.59
CA GLN A 112 -20.18 0.11 -0.49
C GLN A 112 -19.66 1.18 0.48
N LYS A 113 -18.95 0.78 1.54
CA LYS A 113 -18.29 1.76 2.44
C LYS A 113 -17.13 2.45 1.75
N LEU A 114 -16.40 1.75 0.87
CA LEU A 114 -15.26 2.30 0.13
C LEU A 114 -15.71 3.25 -0.98
N GLU A 115 -16.89 3.05 -1.58
CA GLU A 115 -17.49 3.95 -2.57
C GLU A 115 -17.68 5.38 -2.06
N LYS A 116 -17.78 5.56 -0.73
CA LYS A 116 -17.85 6.88 -0.09
C LYS A 116 -16.54 7.67 -0.14
N PHE A 117 -15.45 7.03 -0.56
CA PHE A 117 -14.13 7.63 -0.65
C PHE A 117 -13.68 7.65 -2.12
N PRO A 118 -12.93 8.67 -2.57
CA PRO A 118 -12.33 8.71 -3.91
C PRO A 118 -11.15 7.74 -4.03
N VAL A 119 -11.37 6.45 -3.76
CA VAL A 119 -10.40 5.37 -3.90
C VAL A 119 -10.75 4.51 -5.11
N GLN A 120 -9.73 3.99 -5.77
CA GLN A 120 -9.92 2.98 -6.80
C GLN A 120 -9.92 1.59 -6.18
N VAL A 121 -11.02 0.86 -6.30
CA VAL A 121 -11.07 -0.56 -5.89
C VAL A 121 -10.69 -1.45 -7.06
N ILE A 122 -9.75 -2.38 -6.84
CA ILE A 122 -9.36 -3.41 -7.81
C ILE A 122 -9.65 -4.78 -7.23
N VAL A 123 -10.59 -5.50 -7.84
CA VAL A 123 -10.89 -6.89 -7.48
C VAL A 123 -9.92 -7.81 -8.21
N CYS A 124 -9.07 -8.53 -7.48
CA CYS A 124 -8.11 -9.46 -8.06
C CYS A 124 -7.80 -10.64 -7.12
N GLY A 125 -8.21 -11.84 -7.52
CA GLY A 125 -8.08 -13.07 -6.70
C GLY A 125 -9.43 -13.53 -6.13
N ASN A 126 -9.48 -14.75 -5.59
CA ASN A 126 -10.73 -15.39 -5.15
C ASN A 126 -10.94 -15.13 -3.65
N ASP A 127 -10.25 -15.88 -2.79
CA ASP A 127 -10.27 -15.69 -1.32
C ASP A 127 -9.27 -14.64 -0.82
N THR A 128 -8.14 -14.53 -1.51
CA THR A 128 -7.07 -13.58 -1.19
C THR A 128 -6.68 -12.78 -2.43
N VAL A 129 -6.06 -11.61 -2.20
CA VAL A 129 -5.54 -10.79 -3.29
C VAL A 129 -4.45 -11.54 -4.06
N SER A 130 -4.63 -11.70 -5.37
CA SER A 130 -3.63 -12.33 -6.23
C SER A 130 -2.59 -11.30 -6.70
N ILE A 131 -1.40 -11.32 -6.11
CA ILE A 131 -0.30 -10.40 -6.46
C ILE A 131 0.06 -10.49 -7.95
N LYS A 132 0.12 -11.70 -8.53
CA LYS A 132 0.41 -11.91 -9.95
C LYS A 132 -0.61 -11.19 -10.85
N LYS A 133 -1.90 -11.30 -10.54
CA LYS A 133 -2.97 -10.60 -11.28
C LYS A 133 -2.91 -9.10 -11.05
N LEU A 134 -2.70 -8.68 -9.80
CA LEU A 134 -2.57 -7.26 -9.44
C LEU A 134 -1.44 -6.59 -10.24
N LEU A 135 -0.23 -7.17 -10.25
CA LEU A 135 0.91 -6.63 -11.02
C LEU A 135 0.60 -6.53 -12.52
N GLY A 136 -0.14 -7.47 -13.08
CA GLY A 136 -0.61 -7.40 -14.47
C GLY A 136 -1.58 -6.23 -14.72
N ILE A 137 -2.48 -5.95 -13.77
CA ILE A 137 -3.41 -4.80 -13.84
C ILE A 137 -2.65 -3.48 -13.67
N LEU A 138 -1.72 -3.40 -12.72
CA LEU A 138 -0.90 -2.21 -12.47
C LEU A 138 -0.04 -1.85 -13.70
N LYS A 139 0.52 -2.85 -14.39
CA LYS A 139 1.21 -2.66 -15.67
C LYS A 139 0.32 -1.96 -16.69
N LYS A 140 -0.92 -2.44 -16.89
CA LYS A 140 -1.88 -1.84 -17.83
C LYS A 140 -2.24 -0.40 -17.47
N LYS A 141 -2.06 0.00 -16.21
CA LYS A 141 -2.24 1.36 -15.70
C LYS A 141 -1.00 2.25 -15.85
N GLY A 142 0.07 1.74 -16.46
CA GLY A 142 1.32 2.49 -16.66
C GLY A 142 2.23 2.56 -15.45
N ILE A 143 1.94 1.79 -14.38
CA ILE A 143 2.82 1.67 -13.21
C ILE A 143 3.95 0.70 -13.58
N LYS A 144 5.20 1.19 -13.52
CA LYS A 144 6.39 0.48 -14.01
C LYS A 144 7.28 -0.03 -12.87
#